data_AF-A0AAD5B568-F1
#
_entry.id   AF-A0AAD5B568-F1
#
_cell.length_a   1.000
_cell.length_b   1.000
_cell.length_c   1.000
_cell.angle_alpha   90.00
_cell.angle_beta   90.00
_cell.angle_gamma   90.00
#
_symmetry.space_group_name_H-M   'P 1'
#
loop_
_entity.id
_entity.type
_entity.pdbx_description
1 polymer ?
#
loop_
_entity_poly.entity_id
_entity_poly.type
_entity_poly.pdbx_seq_one_letter_code
_entity_poly.pdbx_strand_id
1 'polypeptide(L)'
;ARDAFESKRKEYSEKLFSLSKDLALKLKSTTTNKKDLKEEFDQLWDKWVTELTQDTPPRRTFDFWEDAVQILSVGNEQTSVWEQKNHQRYKHIDTLGNFSSYISKIKRPLGLHHIPAMNKPSSEDNELVRALAINVIKETEELINKICSKITRLGYNDGFIQEITYHIRKRVEEHHSENQRITLNKEFTLDLCLHVCEVASHRFTECHKKFMNANDPRIYLSKQKPQYYSVFQNYCRGATATKVFGELICSSQRDLILQAASNKTDLDLATKIRSDMPEFNGNRSNLEKHILKCLAEEENFEKYKLYILNPRKHFRNFITEKVNKYITENTTTVLNLFKGSLHHKLQ
;
A
#
# COMPACT_ATOMS: atom_id res chain seq x y z
N ALA A 1 -17.05 -15.33 0.63
CA ALA A 1 -16.61 -14.40 -0.44
C ALA A 1 -15.54 -15.02 -1.32
N ARG A 2 -14.39 -15.45 -0.76
CA ARG A 2 -13.30 -16.09 -1.53
C ARG A 2 -13.72 -17.38 -2.25
N ASP A 3 -14.35 -18.30 -1.54
CA ASP A 3 -14.75 -19.61 -2.09
C ASP A 3 -15.83 -19.46 -3.19
N ALA A 4 -16.73 -18.49 -3.03
CA ALA A 4 -17.74 -18.18 -4.04
C ALA A 4 -17.12 -17.58 -5.33
N PHE A 5 -16.04 -16.81 -5.21
CA PHE A 5 -15.33 -16.27 -6.39
C PHE A 5 -14.48 -17.34 -7.08
N GLU A 6 -13.86 -18.25 -6.33
CA GLU A 6 -13.09 -19.36 -6.91
C GLU A 6 -13.98 -20.28 -7.77
N SER A 7 -15.19 -20.60 -7.32
CA SER A 7 -16.17 -21.34 -8.13
C SER A 7 -16.55 -20.58 -9.42
N LYS A 8 -16.80 -19.27 -9.33
CA LYS A 8 -17.08 -18.42 -10.51
C LYS A 8 -15.92 -18.38 -11.50
N ARG A 9 -14.67 -18.37 -11.03
CA ARG A 9 -13.48 -18.39 -11.92
C ARG A 9 -13.44 -19.67 -12.76
N LYS A 10 -13.77 -20.82 -12.17
CA LYS A 10 -13.83 -22.09 -12.90
C LYS A 10 -14.90 -22.03 -13.99
N GLU A 11 -16.09 -21.54 -13.66
CA GLU A 11 -17.20 -21.35 -14.62
C GLU A 11 -16.81 -20.41 -15.76
N TYR A 12 -16.18 -19.27 -15.46
CA TYR A 12 -15.66 -18.35 -16.46
C TYR A 12 -14.65 -19.04 -17.39
N SER A 13 -13.75 -19.84 -16.82
CA SER A 13 -12.73 -20.50 -17.60
C SER A 13 -13.30 -21.53 -18.58
N GLU A 14 -14.26 -22.34 -18.14
CA GLU A 14 -14.92 -23.34 -18.98
C GLU A 14 -15.72 -22.67 -20.11
N LYS A 15 -16.51 -21.64 -19.80
CA LYS A 15 -17.30 -20.89 -20.78
C LYS A 15 -16.42 -20.19 -21.82
N LEU A 16 -15.41 -19.44 -21.38
CA LEU A 16 -14.54 -18.69 -22.30
C LEU A 16 -13.69 -19.58 -23.18
N PHE A 17 -13.27 -20.75 -22.67
CA PHE A 17 -12.58 -21.74 -23.49
C PHE A 17 -13.48 -22.26 -24.62
N SER A 18 -14.72 -22.64 -24.29
CA SER A 18 -15.69 -23.10 -25.31
C SER A 18 -15.97 -22.02 -26.34
N LEU A 19 -16.27 -20.80 -25.88
CA LEU A 19 -16.56 -19.66 -26.76
C LEU A 19 -15.39 -19.33 -27.69
N SER A 20 -14.15 -19.34 -27.17
CA SER A 20 -12.94 -19.10 -27.98
C SER A 20 -12.72 -20.19 -29.03
N LYS A 21 -12.99 -21.46 -28.69
CA LYS A 21 -12.89 -22.59 -29.61
C LYS A 21 -13.97 -22.52 -30.69
N ASP A 22 -15.21 -22.28 -30.31
CA ASP A 22 -16.35 -22.25 -31.23
C ASP A 22 -16.22 -21.08 -32.22
N LEU A 23 -15.75 -19.93 -31.74
CA LEU A 23 -15.43 -18.79 -32.60
C LEU A 23 -14.33 -19.13 -33.61
N ALA A 24 -13.26 -19.78 -33.16
CA ALA A 24 -12.16 -20.20 -34.03
C ALA A 24 -12.62 -21.17 -35.12
N LEU A 25 -13.50 -22.14 -34.78
CA LEU A 25 -14.05 -23.11 -35.73
C LEU A 25 -14.96 -22.44 -36.77
N LYS A 26 -15.78 -21.46 -36.36
CA LYS A 26 -16.62 -20.68 -37.28
C LYS A 26 -15.81 -19.86 -38.26
N LEU A 27 -14.74 -19.21 -37.79
CA LEU A 27 -13.92 -18.31 -38.62
C LEU A 27 -12.89 -19.05 -39.49
N LYS A 28 -12.54 -20.29 -39.14
CA LYS A 28 -11.64 -21.14 -39.93
C LYS A 28 -12.13 -21.36 -41.37
N SER A 29 -13.43 -21.30 -41.62
CA SER A 29 -14.02 -21.48 -42.95
C SER A 29 -14.27 -20.17 -43.72
N THR A 30 -14.15 -19.00 -43.08
CA THR A 30 -14.69 -17.73 -43.62
C THR A 30 -13.67 -16.58 -43.74
N THR A 31 -12.59 -16.55 -42.95
CA THR A 31 -11.73 -15.34 -42.88
C THR A 31 -10.23 -15.67 -42.92
N THR A 32 -9.48 -15.06 -43.84
CA THR A 32 -8.04 -15.31 -44.04
C THR A 32 -7.13 -14.21 -43.45
N ASN A 33 -7.67 -13.04 -43.08
CA ASN A 33 -6.89 -11.89 -42.63
C ASN A 33 -6.73 -11.84 -41.09
N LYS A 34 -5.49 -11.73 -40.62
CA LYS A 34 -5.15 -11.71 -39.18
C LYS A 34 -5.70 -10.49 -38.43
N LYS A 35 -5.83 -9.34 -39.10
CA LYS A 35 -6.34 -8.11 -38.47
C LYS A 35 -7.84 -8.25 -38.16
N ASP A 36 -8.59 -8.74 -39.14
CA ASP A 36 -10.03 -8.96 -39.03
C ASP A 36 -10.34 -10.01 -37.93
N LEU A 37 -9.52 -11.06 -37.81
CA LEU A 37 -9.64 -12.05 -36.72
C LEU A 37 -9.45 -11.45 -35.30
N LYS A 38 -8.61 -10.42 -35.17
CA LYS A 38 -8.38 -9.77 -33.87
C LYS A 38 -9.55 -8.87 -33.48
N GLU A 39 -10.07 -8.08 -34.44
CA GLU A 39 -11.20 -7.19 -34.23
C GLU A 39 -12.47 -7.99 -33.88
N GLU A 40 -12.75 -9.08 -34.61
CA GLU A 40 -13.87 -9.99 -34.31
C GLU A 40 -13.78 -10.61 -32.92
N PHE A 41 -12.58 -11.08 -32.53
CA PHE A 41 -12.36 -11.60 -31.18
C PHE A 41 -12.59 -10.51 -30.12
N ASP A 42 -12.08 -9.30 -30.34
CA ASP A 42 -12.20 -8.21 -29.35
C ASP A 42 -13.65 -7.77 -29.16
N GLN A 43 -14.44 -7.67 -30.24
CA GLN A 43 -15.87 -7.35 -30.16
C GLN A 43 -16.65 -8.42 -29.38
N LEU A 44 -16.44 -9.69 -29.70
CA LEU A 44 -17.14 -10.78 -29.02
C LEU A 44 -16.66 -10.97 -27.59
N TRP A 45 -15.37 -10.74 -27.32
CA TRP A 45 -14.82 -10.75 -25.98
C TRP A 45 -15.56 -9.75 -25.06
N ASP A 46 -15.75 -8.52 -25.51
CA ASP A 46 -16.43 -7.49 -24.71
C ASP A 46 -17.90 -7.85 -24.44
N LYS A 47 -18.57 -8.50 -25.40
CA LYS A 47 -19.90 -9.09 -25.22
C LYS A 47 -19.89 -10.20 -24.17
N TRP A 48 -18.96 -11.16 -24.26
CA TRP A 48 -18.84 -12.25 -23.31
C TRP A 48 -18.54 -11.75 -21.90
N VAL A 49 -17.64 -10.77 -21.74
CA VAL A 49 -17.34 -10.18 -20.43
C VAL A 49 -18.56 -9.48 -19.84
N THR A 50 -19.33 -8.76 -20.67
CA THR A 50 -20.57 -8.12 -20.21
C THR A 50 -21.58 -9.15 -19.72
N GLU A 51 -21.83 -10.21 -20.48
CA GLU A 51 -22.76 -11.29 -20.12
C GLU A 51 -22.31 -12.05 -18.86
N LEU A 52 -21.03 -12.43 -18.79
CA LEU A 52 -20.47 -13.17 -17.65
C LEU A 52 -20.41 -12.35 -16.36
N THR A 53 -20.48 -11.01 -16.46
CA THR A 53 -20.41 -10.11 -15.31
C THR A 53 -21.72 -9.39 -15.02
N GLN A 54 -22.83 -9.73 -15.70
CA GLN A 54 -24.13 -9.05 -15.55
C GLN A 54 -24.65 -9.09 -14.10
N ASP A 55 -24.44 -10.20 -13.39
CA ASP A 55 -24.92 -10.40 -12.01
C ASP A 55 -23.97 -9.76 -10.99
N THR A 56 -22.96 -9.02 -11.43
CA THR A 56 -22.01 -8.33 -10.55
C THR A 56 -22.61 -6.97 -10.18
N PRO A 57 -22.93 -6.73 -8.89
CA PRO A 57 -23.55 -5.48 -8.49
C PRO A 57 -22.64 -4.28 -8.83
N PRO A 58 -23.24 -3.13 -9.25
CA PRO A 58 -22.50 -1.89 -9.43
C PRO A 58 -21.78 -1.53 -8.13
N ARG A 59 -20.47 -1.33 -8.20
CA ARG A 59 -19.65 -1.03 -7.03
C ARG A 59 -19.59 0.48 -6.79
N ARG A 60 -19.74 0.88 -5.53
CA ARG A 60 -19.38 2.23 -5.05
C ARG A 60 -17.94 2.52 -5.49
N THR A 61 -17.73 3.66 -6.13
CA THR A 61 -16.40 4.18 -6.45
C THR A 61 -15.62 4.36 -5.15
N PHE A 62 -14.44 3.76 -5.06
CA PHE A 62 -13.56 3.95 -3.92
C PHE A 62 -12.99 5.37 -3.97
N ASP A 63 -13.45 6.23 -3.06
CA ASP A 63 -12.84 7.52 -2.79
C ASP A 63 -12.60 7.64 -1.29
N PHE A 64 -11.36 7.40 -0.89
CA PHE A 64 -10.96 7.48 0.51
C PHE A 64 -11.18 8.88 1.09
N TRP A 65 -10.91 9.93 0.31
CA TRP A 65 -10.92 11.29 0.84
C TRP A 65 -12.34 11.84 0.95
N GLU A 66 -13.24 11.45 0.05
CA GLU A 66 -14.66 11.73 0.20
C GLU A 66 -15.20 11.16 1.51
N ASP A 67 -14.91 9.87 1.77
CA ASP A 67 -15.32 9.21 3.00
C ASP A 67 -14.68 9.83 4.25
N ALA A 68 -13.38 10.15 4.17
CA ALA A 68 -12.66 10.76 5.28
C ALA A 68 -13.21 12.14 5.63
N VAL A 69 -13.47 12.99 4.63
CA VAL A 69 -14.06 14.31 4.87
C VAL A 69 -15.46 14.17 5.47
N GLN A 70 -16.28 13.27 4.94
CA GLN A 70 -17.62 13.04 5.48
C GLN A 70 -17.58 12.64 6.96
N ILE A 71 -16.66 11.75 7.35
CA ILE A 71 -16.51 11.27 8.73
C ILE A 71 -15.94 12.36 9.65
N LEU A 72 -14.96 13.14 9.18
CA LEU A 72 -14.33 14.21 9.97
C LEU A 72 -15.22 15.45 10.14
N SER A 73 -16.21 15.60 9.28
CA SER A 73 -17.23 16.65 9.36
C SER A 73 -18.30 16.36 10.42
N VAL A 74 -18.30 15.17 11.03
CA VAL A 74 -19.12 14.94 12.23
C VAL A 74 -18.53 15.77 13.38
N GLY A 75 -19.11 16.95 13.62
CA GLY A 75 -18.66 17.94 14.60
C GLY A 75 -17.85 19.13 14.05
N ASN A 76 -17.63 19.20 12.74
CA ASN A 76 -16.97 20.32 12.04
C ASN A 76 -17.74 20.65 10.74
N GLU A 77 -17.60 21.87 10.22
CA GLU A 77 -18.14 22.18 8.89
C GLU A 77 -17.29 21.49 7.80
N GLN A 78 -17.95 20.87 6.81
CA GLN A 78 -17.27 20.17 5.70
C GLN A 78 -16.29 21.09 4.95
N THR A 79 -16.66 22.36 4.75
CA THR A 79 -15.83 23.40 4.14
C THR A 79 -14.53 23.59 4.90
N SER A 80 -14.59 23.67 6.23
CA SER A 80 -13.40 23.81 7.08
C SER A 80 -12.49 22.59 7.01
N VAL A 81 -13.03 21.37 6.91
CA VAL A 81 -12.21 20.14 6.76
C VAL A 81 -11.48 20.16 5.41
N TRP A 82 -12.16 20.56 4.33
CA TRP A 82 -11.54 20.70 3.02
C TRP A 82 -10.47 21.79 2.98
N GLU A 83 -10.72 22.95 3.57
CA GLU A 83 -9.74 24.03 3.68
C GLU A 83 -8.48 23.57 4.44
N GLN A 84 -8.67 22.93 5.60
CA GLN A 84 -7.57 22.44 6.41
C GLN A 84 -6.74 21.37 5.68
N LYS A 85 -7.42 20.45 4.97
CA LYS A 85 -6.77 19.48 4.09
C LYS A 85 -5.95 20.17 2.99
N ASN A 86 -6.48 21.23 2.37
CA ASN A 86 -5.80 21.94 1.30
C ASN A 86 -4.59 22.75 1.79
N HIS A 87 -4.59 23.22 3.04
CA HIS A 87 -3.46 23.91 3.64
C HIS A 87 -2.25 23.01 3.95
N GLN A 88 -2.45 21.69 4.04
CA GLN A 88 -1.40 20.67 4.25
C GLN A 88 -0.51 20.82 5.49
N ARG A 89 -0.80 21.76 6.40
CA ARG A 89 -0.02 21.97 7.64
C ARG A 89 -0.01 20.74 8.54
N TYR A 90 -1.10 19.98 8.54
CA TYR A 90 -1.25 18.73 9.28
C TYR A 90 -0.15 17.68 8.95
N LYS A 91 0.46 17.74 7.76
CA LYS A 91 1.50 16.79 7.34
C LYS A 91 2.75 16.83 8.21
N HIS A 92 2.97 17.91 8.94
CA HIS A 92 4.15 18.13 9.78
C HIS A 92 3.84 18.15 11.28
N ILE A 93 2.65 17.69 11.70
CA ILE A 93 2.22 17.73 13.11
C ILE A 93 3.16 16.96 14.06
N ASP A 94 3.86 15.93 13.55
CA ASP A 94 4.83 15.11 14.28
C ASP A 94 6.22 15.74 14.38
N THR A 95 6.53 16.71 13.51
CA THR A 95 7.83 17.39 13.41
C THR A 95 7.77 18.85 13.86
N LEU A 96 6.61 19.32 14.30
CA LEU A 96 6.40 20.70 14.68
C LEU A 96 7.18 21.06 15.94
N GLY A 97 7.93 22.16 15.87
CA GLY A 97 8.69 22.72 16.99
C GLY A 97 7.82 23.41 18.04
N ASN A 98 6.72 24.02 17.59
CA ASN A 98 5.86 24.89 18.38
C ASN A 98 4.37 24.58 18.14
N PHE A 99 3.69 24.12 19.18
CA PHE A 99 2.27 23.77 19.23
C PHE A 99 1.39 24.89 19.83
N SER A 100 1.89 26.13 19.93
CA SER A 100 1.12 27.23 20.54
C SER A 100 -0.22 27.51 19.87
N SER A 101 -0.34 27.27 18.56
CA SER A 101 -1.61 27.40 17.84
C SER A 101 -2.65 26.35 18.25
N TYR A 102 -2.21 25.21 18.77
CA TYR A 102 -3.08 24.09 19.17
C TYR A 102 -3.46 24.12 20.65
N ILE A 103 -2.75 24.90 21.47
CA ILE A 103 -3.00 24.99 22.91
C ILE A 103 -3.97 26.14 23.17
N SER A 104 -5.18 25.80 23.60
CA SER A 104 -6.24 26.78 23.88
C SER A 104 -6.20 27.30 25.31
N LYS A 105 -5.78 26.48 26.28
CA LYS A 105 -5.69 26.85 27.70
C LYS A 105 -4.49 26.20 28.36
N ILE A 106 -3.87 26.94 29.29
CA ILE A 106 -2.81 26.45 30.17
C ILE A 106 -3.22 26.79 31.61
N LYS A 107 -3.46 25.78 32.45
CA LYS A 107 -3.68 25.99 33.89
C LYS A 107 -2.34 26.19 34.59
N ARG A 108 -2.23 27.28 35.36
CA ARG A 108 -1.05 27.62 36.17
C ARG A 108 -1.44 27.71 37.66
N PRO A 109 -0.50 27.52 38.60
CA PRO A 109 -0.74 27.75 40.02
C PRO A 109 -1.21 29.19 40.29
N LEU A 110 -2.06 29.40 41.31
CA LEU A 110 -2.62 30.72 41.63
C LEU A 110 -1.52 31.78 41.83
N GLY A 111 -1.71 32.96 41.24
CA GLY A 111 -0.85 34.15 41.41
C GLY A 111 0.05 34.50 40.21
N LEU A 112 0.19 33.61 39.22
CA LEU A 112 1.08 33.79 38.06
C LEU A 112 0.36 34.20 36.76
N HIS A 113 -0.96 34.38 36.78
CA HIS A 113 -1.79 34.66 35.59
C HIS A 113 -1.55 36.06 34.97
N HIS A 114 -0.96 36.99 35.73
CA HIS A 114 -0.73 38.37 35.29
C HIS A 114 0.59 38.58 34.53
N ILE A 115 1.42 37.54 34.34
CA ILE A 115 2.70 37.64 33.63
C ILE A 115 2.51 37.22 32.16
N PRO A 116 2.55 38.14 31.18
CA PRO A 116 2.23 37.83 29.77
C PRO A 116 3.15 36.77 29.14
N ALA A 117 4.42 36.71 29.57
CA ALA A 117 5.38 35.72 29.11
C ALA A 117 5.05 34.28 29.56
N MET A 118 4.30 34.12 30.66
CA MET A 118 3.91 32.80 31.19
C MET A 118 2.59 32.25 30.60
N ASN A 119 1.91 33.05 29.79
CA ASN A 119 0.73 32.65 29.01
C ASN A 119 1.10 31.94 27.70
N LYS A 120 2.39 31.90 27.34
CA LYS A 120 2.88 31.10 26.22
C LYS A 120 3.20 29.66 26.68
N PRO A 121 3.03 28.65 25.81
CA PRO A 121 3.47 27.28 26.11
C PRO A 121 4.97 27.24 26.36
N SER A 122 5.40 26.54 27.41
CA SER A 122 6.82 26.29 27.66
C SER A 122 7.38 25.24 26.68
N SER A 123 8.69 25.03 26.68
CA SER A 123 9.30 23.93 25.93
C SER A 123 8.72 22.57 26.36
N GLU A 124 8.53 22.37 27.67
CA GLU A 124 7.90 21.14 28.20
C GLU A 124 6.46 20.95 27.72
N ASP A 125 5.68 22.04 27.65
CA ASP A 125 4.30 21.99 27.16
C ASP A 125 4.29 21.54 25.69
N ASN A 126 5.21 22.04 24.87
CA ASN A 126 5.37 21.63 23.47
C ASN A 126 5.83 20.18 23.32
N GLU A 127 6.80 19.73 24.14
CA GLU A 127 7.26 18.33 24.13
C GLU A 127 6.13 17.37 24.52
N LEU A 128 5.29 17.73 25.49
CA LEU A 128 4.13 16.93 25.90
C LEU A 128 3.15 16.72 24.74
N VAL A 129 2.80 17.79 24.03
CA VAL A 129 1.87 17.70 22.87
C VAL A 129 2.52 16.94 21.71
N ARG A 130 3.82 17.14 21.47
CA ARG A 130 4.56 16.38 20.45
C ARG A 130 4.57 14.89 20.78
N ALA A 131 4.87 14.53 22.03
CA ALA A 131 4.89 13.15 22.49
C ALA A 131 3.52 12.50 22.32
N LEU A 132 2.43 13.20 22.63
CA LEU A 132 1.07 12.74 22.35
C LEU A 132 0.86 12.45 20.86
N ALA A 133 1.18 13.41 19.98
CA ALA A 133 1.03 13.24 18.54
C ALA A 133 1.82 12.03 18.02
N ILE A 134 3.10 11.92 18.38
CA ILE A 134 3.98 10.80 17.98
C ILE A 134 3.42 9.46 18.46
N ASN A 135 2.97 9.38 19.72
CA ASN A 135 2.42 8.15 20.28
C ASN A 135 1.13 7.72 19.58
N VAL A 136 0.21 8.66 19.34
CA VAL A 136 -1.04 8.37 18.62
C VAL A 136 -0.77 7.95 17.17
N ILE A 137 0.15 8.61 16.47
CA ILE A 137 0.57 8.22 15.11
C ILE A 137 1.13 6.79 15.10
N LYS A 138 1.98 6.45 16.08
CA LYS A 138 2.55 5.11 16.21
C LYS A 138 1.48 4.04 16.49
N GLU A 139 0.56 4.30 17.41
CA GLU A 139 -0.55 3.38 17.72
C GLU A 139 -1.46 3.18 16.50
N THR A 140 -1.79 4.25 15.80
CA THR A 140 -2.63 4.19 14.59
C THR A 140 -1.93 3.50 13.43
N GLU A 141 -0.60 3.51 13.33
CA GLU A 141 0.13 2.73 12.33
C GLU A 141 -0.14 1.22 12.48
N GLU A 142 -0.16 0.70 13.71
CA GLU A 142 -0.49 -0.70 13.98
C GLU A 142 -1.96 -1.01 13.65
N LEU A 143 -2.87 -0.10 13.99
CA LEU A 143 -4.28 -0.22 13.65
C LEU A 143 -4.50 -0.24 12.13
N ILE A 144 -3.87 0.68 11.40
CA ILE A 144 -3.92 0.74 9.93
C ILE A 144 -3.42 -0.57 9.33
N ASN A 145 -2.34 -1.17 9.87
CA ASN A 145 -1.85 -2.47 9.40
C ASN A 145 -2.88 -3.59 9.59
N LYS A 146 -3.54 -3.64 10.75
CA LYS A 146 -4.62 -4.61 11.00
C LYS A 146 -5.78 -4.40 10.03
N ILE A 147 -6.19 -3.15 9.80
CA ILE A 147 -7.27 -2.82 8.86
C ILE A 147 -6.89 -3.18 7.43
N CYS A 148 -5.65 -2.92 6.99
CA CYS A 148 -5.15 -3.29 5.67
C CYS A 148 -5.32 -4.78 5.37
N SER A 149 -5.09 -5.64 6.38
CA SER A 149 -5.35 -7.08 6.27
C SER A 149 -6.85 -7.39 6.07
N LYS A 150 -7.75 -6.66 6.75
CA LYS A 150 -9.21 -6.78 6.60
C LYS A 150 -9.64 -6.33 5.21
N ILE A 151 -9.17 -5.17 4.74
CA ILE A 151 -9.48 -4.63 3.40
C ILE A 151 -9.08 -5.62 2.30
N THR A 152 -7.89 -6.19 2.39
CA THR A 152 -7.38 -7.15 1.39
C THR A 152 -8.26 -8.40 1.29
N ARG A 153 -8.95 -8.78 2.38
CA ARG A 153 -9.78 -9.99 2.45
C ARG A 153 -11.27 -9.73 2.21
N LEU A 154 -11.80 -8.64 2.75
CA LEU A 154 -13.24 -8.37 2.84
C LEU A 154 -13.69 -7.20 1.97
N GLY A 155 -12.74 -6.42 1.45
CA GLY A 155 -13.02 -5.18 0.76
C GLY A 155 -13.00 -3.99 1.71
N TYR A 156 -12.98 -2.80 1.13
CA TYR A 156 -12.97 -1.54 1.87
C TYR A 156 -14.38 -1.19 2.39
N ASN A 157 -14.42 -0.56 3.56
CA ASN A 157 -15.59 -0.03 4.23
C ASN A 157 -15.19 1.28 4.94
N ASP A 158 -16.01 2.32 4.83
CA ASP A 158 -15.78 3.65 5.42
C ASP A 158 -15.74 3.64 6.96
N GLY A 159 -16.40 2.67 7.59
CA GLY A 159 -16.28 2.36 9.02
C GLY A 159 -14.84 2.11 9.49
N PHE A 160 -13.92 1.75 8.61
CA PHE A 160 -12.50 1.66 8.96
C PHE A 160 -11.87 3.03 9.26
N ILE A 161 -12.31 4.08 8.58
CA ILE A 161 -11.89 5.46 8.90
C ILE A 161 -12.52 5.89 10.22
N GLN A 162 -13.75 5.47 10.51
CA GLN A 162 -14.39 5.70 11.80
C GLN A 162 -13.61 5.04 12.95
N GLU A 163 -13.13 3.80 12.77
CA GLU A 163 -12.29 3.09 13.75
C GLU A 163 -11.01 3.88 14.08
N ILE A 164 -10.34 4.42 13.06
CA ILE A 164 -9.13 5.26 13.23
C ILE A 164 -9.45 6.57 13.94
N THR A 165 -10.44 7.31 13.43
CA THR A 165 -10.78 8.64 13.98
C THR A 165 -11.31 8.55 15.41
N TYR A 166 -12.05 7.49 15.74
CA TYR A 166 -12.46 7.19 17.11
C TYR A 166 -11.25 6.94 18.03
N HIS A 167 -10.28 6.13 17.60
CA HIS A 167 -9.06 5.89 18.38
C HIS A 167 -8.31 7.20 18.68
N ILE A 168 -8.14 8.05 17.67
CA ILE A 168 -7.45 9.35 17.83
C ILE A 168 -8.20 10.25 18.83
N ARG A 169 -9.52 10.44 18.64
CA ARG A 169 -10.33 11.28 19.54
C ARG A 169 -10.25 10.78 20.97
N LYS A 170 -10.38 9.47 21.19
CA LYS A 170 -10.27 8.84 22.50
C LYS A 170 -8.92 9.11 23.17
N ARG A 171 -7.81 8.98 22.45
CA ARG A 171 -6.46 9.24 23.00
C ARG A 171 -6.26 10.72 23.37
N VAL A 172 -6.83 11.64 22.60
CA VAL A 172 -6.80 13.08 22.94
C VAL A 172 -7.65 13.37 24.19
N GLU A 173 -8.81 12.75 24.32
CA GLU A 173 -9.67 12.86 25.51
C GLU A 173 -9.01 12.28 26.78
N GLU A 174 -8.36 11.12 26.66
CA GLU A 174 -7.56 10.50 27.73
C GLU A 174 -6.44 11.45 28.17
N HIS A 175 -5.73 12.09 27.22
CA HIS A 175 -4.72 13.09 27.54
C HIS A 175 -5.27 14.27 28.34
N HIS A 176 -6.47 14.76 28.04
CA HIS A 176 -7.11 15.82 28.83
C HIS A 176 -7.50 15.37 30.24
N SER A 177 -7.83 14.09 30.41
CA SER A 177 -8.18 13.51 31.70
C SER A 177 -6.94 13.32 32.58
N GLU A 178 -5.84 12.84 31.99
CA GLU A 178 -4.55 12.62 32.66
C GLU A 178 -3.78 13.93 32.92
N ASN A 179 -3.91 14.91 32.01
CA ASN A 179 -3.17 16.16 32.06
C ASN A 179 -4.10 17.38 31.99
N GLN A 180 -4.55 17.83 33.15
CA GLN A 180 -5.40 19.02 33.27
C GLN A 180 -4.65 20.34 33.10
N ARG A 181 -3.31 20.32 32.94
CA ARG A 181 -2.49 21.53 32.77
C ARG A 181 -2.70 22.15 31.39
N ILE A 182 -2.90 21.34 30.35
CA ILE A 182 -3.00 21.81 28.96
C ILE A 182 -4.33 21.37 28.35
N THR A 183 -5.02 22.30 27.67
CA THR A 183 -6.19 22.00 26.85
C THR A 183 -5.87 22.26 25.39
N LEU A 184 -6.12 21.26 24.54
CA LEU A 184 -5.90 21.32 23.10
C LEU A 184 -7.19 21.76 22.42
N ASN A 185 -7.06 22.54 21.36
CA ASN A 185 -8.21 22.95 20.56
C ASN A 185 -8.67 21.81 19.64
N LYS A 186 -9.86 21.97 19.05
CA LYS A 186 -10.41 20.99 18.10
C LYS A 186 -9.58 20.85 16.81
N GLU A 187 -8.83 21.88 16.44
CA GLU A 187 -7.97 21.89 15.25
C GLU A 187 -6.82 20.89 15.40
N PHE A 188 -6.27 20.73 16.59
CA PHE A 188 -5.25 19.72 16.87
C PHE A 188 -5.75 18.32 16.53
N THR A 189 -6.93 17.96 17.04
CA THR A 189 -7.54 16.65 16.79
C THR A 189 -7.87 16.46 15.32
N LEU A 190 -8.37 17.51 14.65
CA LEU A 190 -8.65 17.48 13.22
C LEU A 190 -7.37 17.27 12.39
N ASP A 191 -6.31 18.01 12.68
CA ASP A 191 -5.04 17.90 11.97
C ASP A 191 -4.36 16.55 12.23
N LEU A 192 -4.43 16.03 13.46
CA LEU A 192 -3.92 14.70 13.77
C LEU A 192 -4.69 13.63 13.00
N CYS A 193 -6.02 13.75 12.92
CA CYS A 193 -6.86 12.90 12.07
C CYS A 193 -6.48 12.99 10.58
N LEU A 194 -6.30 14.20 10.04
CA LEU A 194 -5.90 14.41 8.64
C LEU A 194 -4.52 13.82 8.36
N HIS A 195 -3.57 13.96 9.28
CA HIS A 195 -2.24 13.36 9.17
C HIS A 195 -2.30 11.84 9.09
N VAL A 196 -3.04 11.20 10.00
CA VAL A 196 -3.19 9.75 9.99
C VAL A 196 -3.99 9.29 8.76
N CYS A 197 -5.00 10.05 8.33
CA CYS A 197 -5.77 9.78 7.11
C CYS A 197 -4.90 9.86 5.85
N GLU A 198 -3.95 10.78 5.77
CA GLU A 198 -2.97 10.83 4.67
C GLU A 198 -2.21 9.51 4.58
N VAL A 199 -1.64 9.05 5.71
CA VAL A 199 -0.91 7.77 5.76
C VAL A 199 -1.83 6.58 5.43
N ALA A 200 -3.04 6.58 5.97
CA ALA A 200 -4.03 5.53 5.72
C ALA A 200 -4.48 5.50 4.26
N SER A 201 -4.66 6.66 3.60
CA SER A 201 -5.13 6.78 2.22
C SER A 201 -4.25 5.98 1.25
N HIS A 202 -2.92 6.14 1.37
CA HIS A 202 -1.94 5.42 0.56
C HIS A 202 -2.04 3.91 0.79
N ARG A 203 -2.06 3.48 2.06
CA ARG A 203 -2.10 2.04 2.40
C ARG A 203 -3.43 1.38 2.03
N PHE A 204 -4.54 2.07 2.24
CA PHE A 204 -5.88 1.56 1.95
C PHE A 204 -6.12 1.47 0.45
N THR A 205 -5.63 2.44 -0.33
CA THR A 205 -5.68 2.39 -1.79
C THR A 205 -4.95 1.14 -2.31
N GLU A 206 -3.74 0.86 -1.81
CA GLU A 206 -2.98 -0.32 -2.20
C GLU A 206 -3.67 -1.64 -1.79
N CYS A 207 -4.24 -1.69 -0.58
CA CYS A 207 -4.98 -2.87 -0.12
C CYS A 207 -6.29 -3.07 -0.90
N HIS A 208 -7.00 -1.99 -1.21
CA HIS A 208 -8.19 -2.02 -2.03
C HIS A 208 -7.87 -2.51 -3.45
N LYS A 209 -6.77 -2.02 -4.04
CA LYS A 209 -6.28 -2.49 -5.35
C LYS A 209 -5.96 -3.98 -5.33
N LYS A 210 -5.33 -4.50 -4.26
CA LYS A 210 -5.09 -5.95 -4.09
C LYS A 210 -6.40 -6.73 -4.01
N PHE A 211 -7.35 -6.25 -3.21
CA PHE A 211 -8.67 -6.86 -3.11
C PHE A 211 -9.37 -6.90 -4.49
N MET A 212 -9.37 -5.79 -5.23
CA MET A 212 -9.97 -5.68 -6.56
C MET A 212 -9.30 -6.63 -7.55
N ASN A 213 -7.96 -6.63 -7.59
CA ASN A 213 -7.20 -7.54 -8.44
C ASN A 213 -7.49 -9.02 -8.19
N ALA A 214 -7.89 -9.37 -6.97
CA ALA A 214 -8.18 -10.73 -6.55
C ALA A 214 -9.65 -11.11 -6.66
N ASN A 215 -10.60 -10.17 -6.63
CA ASN A 215 -12.03 -10.49 -6.49
C ASN A 215 -12.93 -9.84 -7.55
N ASP A 216 -12.42 -8.89 -8.33
CA ASP A 216 -13.21 -8.25 -9.38
C ASP A 216 -13.26 -9.15 -10.64
N PRO A 217 -14.46 -9.57 -11.08
CA PRO A 217 -14.60 -10.42 -12.26
C PRO A 217 -14.04 -9.76 -13.53
N ARG A 218 -14.26 -8.46 -13.74
CA ARG A 218 -13.83 -7.75 -14.95
C ARG A 218 -12.31 -7.58 -14.98
N ILE A 219 -11.69 -7.24 -13.85
CA ILE A 219 -10.23 -7.17 -13.74
C ILE A 219 -9.61 -8.55 -13.97
N TYR A 220 -10.19 -9.60 -13.37
CA TYR A 220 -9.75 -10.97 -13.58
C TYR A 220 -9.82 -11.34 -15.07
N LEU A 221 -10.99 -11.16 -15.70
CA LEU A 221 -11.22 -11.48 -17.10
C LEU A 221 -10.29 -10.69 -18.03
N SER A 222 -10.11 -9.39 -17.80
CA SER A 222 -9.17 -8.57 -18.56
C SER A 222 -7.74 -9.13 -18.53
N LYS A 223 -7.29 -9.68 -17.40
CA LYS A 223 -5.97 -10.34 -17.29
C LYS A 223 -5.91 -11.67 -18.05
N GLN A 224 -7.03 -12.37 -18.19
CA GLN A 224 -7.10 -13.62 -18.93
C GLN A 224 -7.27 -13.44 -20.45
N LYS A 225 -7.74 -12.27 -20.92
CA LYS A 225 -7.97 -11.98 -22.35
C LYS A 225 -6.82 -12.44 -23.27
N PRO A 226 -5.54 -12.16 -22.98
CA PRO A 226 -4.43 -12.61 -23.83
C PRO A 226 -4.33 -14.14 -23.94
N GLN A 227 -4.65 -14.87 -22.87
CA GLN A 227 -4.60 -16.33 -22.84
C GLN A 227 -5.70 -16.93 -23.73
N TYR A 228 -6.93 -16.44 -23.60
CA TYR A 228 -8.03 -16.91 -24.45
C TYR A 228 -7.89 -16.48 -25.90
N TYR A 229 -7.27 -15.31 -26.17
CA TYR A 229 -6.91 -14.93 -27.52
C TYR A 229 -5.89 -15.91 -28.13
N SER A 230 -4.90 -16.37 -27.34
CA SER A 230 -3.95 -17.40 -27.77
C SER A 230 -4.65 -18.73 -28.08
N VAL A 231 -5.59 -19.15 -27.23
CA VAL A 231 -6.45 -20.33 -27.47
C VAL A 231 -7.19 -20.20 -28.81
N PHE A 232 -7.86 -19.08 -29.04
CA PHE A 232 -8.56 -18.77 -30.30
C PHE A 232 -7.61 -18.84 -31.50
N GLN A 233 -6.48 -18.13 -31.46
CA GLN A 233 -5.49 -18.12 -32.54
C GLN A 233 -4.96 -19.51 -32.88
N ASN A 234 -4.69 -20.33 -31.87
CA ASN A 234 -4.17 -21.68 -32.07
C ASN A 234 -5.22 -22.59 -32.74
N TYR A 235 -6.49 -22.50 -32.33
CA TYR A 235 -7.56 -23.24 -33.00
C TYR A 235 -7.79 -22.76 -34.44
N CYS A 236 -7.68 -21.46 -34.72
CA CYS A 236 -7.72 -20.94 -36.10
C CYS A 236 -6.61 -21.53 -36.97
N ARG A 237 -5.42 -21.76 -36.38
CA ARG A 237 -4.28 -22.42 -37.05
C ARG A 237 -4.41 -23.95 -37.15
N GLY A 238 -5.51 -24.53 -36.65
CA GLY A 238 -5.75 -25.97 -36.67
C GLY A 238 -4.97 -26.75 -35.61
N ALA A 239 -4.51 -26.11 -34.53
CA ALA A 239 -3.91 -26.81 -33.40
C ALA A 239 -4.90 -27.80 -32.76
N THR A 240 -4.40 -28.93 -32.28
CA THR A 240 -5.19 -29.89 -31.52
C THR A 240 -5.50 -29.34 -30.12
N ALA A 241 -6.61 -29.79 -29.52
CA ALA A 241 -6.98 -29.39 -28.16
C ALA A 241 -5.83 -29.64 -27.16
N THR A 242 -5.14 -30.78 -27.26
CA THR A 242 -3.99 -31.12 -26.40
C THR A 242 -2.87 -30.09 -26.47
N LYS A 243 -2.51 -29.62 -27.68
CA LYS A 243 -1.47 -28.60 -27.84
C LYS A 243 -1.89 -27.27 -27.22
N VAL A 244 -3.14 -26.87 -27.45
CA VAL A 244 -3.71 -25.63 -26.88
C VAL A 244 -3.74 -25.68 -25.35
N PHE A 245 -4.17 -26.80 -24.78
CA PHE A 245 -4.16 -26.99 -23.33
C PHE A 245 -2.73 -26.95 -22.74
N GLY A 246 -1.77 -27.59 -23.41
CA GLY A 246 -0.36 -27.54 -22.99
C GLY A 246 0.18 -26.11 -22.94
N GLU A 247 -0.04 -25.32 -24.00
CA GLU A 247 0.40 -23.92 -24.05
C GLU A 247 -0.32 -23.03 -23.02
N LEU A 248 -1.61 -23.29 -22.75
CA LEU A 248 -2.39 -22.57 -21.73
C LEU A 248 -1.86 -22.85 -20.31
N ILE A 249 -1.58 -24.11 -19.98
CA ILE A 249 -1.02 -24.51 -18.69
C ILE A 249 0.35 -23.84 -18.50
N CYS A 250 1.25 -23.92 -19.49
CA CYS A 250 2.57 -23.28 -19.40
C CYS A 250 2.46 -21.75 -19.24
N SER A 251 1.54 -21.11 -19.96
CA SER A 251 1.33 -19.65 -19.87
C SER A 251 0.78 -19.22 -18.51
N SER A 252 -0.16 -19.99 -17.95
CA SER A 252 -0.76 -19.69 -16.64
C SER A 252 0.21 -19.87 -15.46
N GLN A 253 1.19 -20.77 -15.59
CA GLN A 253 2.18 -21.04 -14.54
C GLN A 253 3.39 -20.10 -14.60
N ARG A 254 3.63 -19.41 -15.72
CA ARG A 254 4.81 -18.57 -15.94
C ARG A 254 5.02 -17.54 -14.83
N ASP A 255 3.99 -16.76 -14.50
CA ASP A 255 4.10 -15.70 -13.49
C ASP A 255 4.32 -16.26 -12.08
N LEU A 256 3.70 -17.42 -11.77
CA LEU A 256 3.91 -18.12 -10.50
C LEU A 256 5.34 -18.62 -10.37
N ILE A 257 5.90 -19.17 -11.44
CA ILE A 257 7.30 -19.62 -11.50
C ILE A 257 8.25 -18.43 -11.34
N LEU A 258 8.01 -17.34 -12.06
CA LEU A 258 8.81 -16.10 -11.96
C LEU A 258 8.74 -15.51 -10.54
N GLN A 259 7.56 -15.45 -9.93
CA GLN A 259 7.39 -14.96 -8.56
C GLN A 259 8.13 -15.87 -7.56
N ALA A 260 7.99 -17.19 -7.69
CA ALA A 260 8.65 -18.14 -6.81
C ALA A 260 10.18 -18.09 -6.95
N ALA A 261 10.70 -17.91 -8.17
CA ALA A 261 12.11 -17.71 -8.43
C ALA A 261 12.62 -16.37 -7.86
N SER A 262 11.84 -15.29 -8.00
CA SER A 262 12.18 -13.97 -7.46
C SER A 262 12.26 -14.00 -5.93
N ASN A 263 11.24 -14.55 -5.26
CA ASN A 263 11.23 -14.68 -3.80
C ASN A 263 12.43 -15.48 -3.27
N LYS A 264 12.83 -16.54 -3.97
CA LYS A 264 14.03 -17.31 -3.62
C LYS A 264 15.30 -16.48 -3.83
N THR A 265 15.37 -15.77 -4.96
CA THR A 265 16.51 -14.89 -5.29
C THR A 265 16.66 -13.79 -4.24
N ASP A 266 15.58 -13.18 -3.78
CA ASP A 266 15.62 -12.13 -2.74
C ASP A 266 16.20 -12.67 -1.42
N LEU A 267 15.82 -13.90 -1.04
CA LEU A 267 16.34 -14.56 0.16
C LEU A 267 17.83 -14.90 0.03
N ASP A 268 18.22 -15.49 -1.10
CA ASP A 268 19.62 -15.86 -1.37
C ASP A 268 20.50 -14.61 -1.46
N LEU A 269 20.00 -13.54 -2.09
CA LEU A 269 20.67 -12.24 -2.17
C LEU A 269 20.82 -11.59 -0.79
N ALA A 270 19.78 -11.60 0.04
CA ALA A 270 19.87 -11.08 1.41
C ALA A 270 20.92 -11.83 2.22
N THR A 271 21.00 -13.16 2.05
CA THR A 271 22.03 -13.99 2.69
C THR A 271 23.43 -13.63 2.20
N LYS A 272 23.58 -13.43 0.89
CA LYS A 272 24.85 -13.03 0.28
C LYS A 272 25.32 -11.65 0.73
N ILE A 273 24.43 -10.66 0.74
CA ILE A 273 24.71 -9.30 1.22
C ILE A 273 25.17 -9.33 2.69
N ARG A 274 24.50 -10.11 3.55
CA ARG A 274 24.91 -10.25 4.96
C ARG A 274 26.28 -10.89 5.15
N SER A 275 26.69 -11.75 4.22
CA SER A 275 28.00 -12.39 4.21
C SER A 275 29.09 -11.45 3.69
N ASP A 276 28.81 -10.72 2.61
CA ASP A 276 29.81 -9.98 1.85
C ASP A 276 30.01 -8.55 2.38
N MET A 277 28.99 -7.95 3.02
CA MET A 277 29.03 -6.58 3.52
C MET A 277 29.18 -6.52 5.05
N PRO A 278 30.29 -5.96 5.56
CA PRO A 278 30.54 -5.85 7.00
C PRO A 278 29.45 -5.09 7.77
N GLU A 279 28.80 -4.10 7.15
CA GLU A 279 27.73 -3.31 7.77
C GLU A 279 26.49 -4.13 8.12
N PHE A 280 26.27 -5.23 7.39
CA PHE A 280 25.11 -6.11 7.54
C PHE A 280 25.42 -7.43 8.24
N ASN A 281 26.68 -7.66 8.58
CA ASN A 281 27.08 -8.82 9.36
C ASN A 281 26.67 -8.63 10.84
N GLY A 282 26.17 -9.68 11.49
CA GLY A 282 25.82 -9.65 12.91
C GLY A 282 24.47 -8.99 13.25
N ASN A 283 24.46 -8.18 14.30
CA ASN A 283 23.25 -7.66 14.94
C ASN A 283 23.03 -6.15 14.68
N ARG A 284 21.92 -5.62 15.20
CA ARG A 284 21.54 -4.20 15.05
C ARG A 284 22.63 -3.24 15.53
N SER A 285 23.36 -3.57 16.60
CA SER A 285 24.42 -2.70 17.12
C SER A 285 25.59 -2.56 16.15
N ASN A 286 25.92 -3.62 15.39
CA ASN A 286 26.93 -3.54 14.34
C ASN A 286 26.47 -2.62 13.18
N LEU A 287 25.20 -2.71 12.78
CA LEU A 287 24.63 -1.82 11.79
C LEU A 287 24.67 -0.36 12.27
N GLU A 288 24.24 -0.11 13.51
CA GLU A 288 24.23 1.23 14.12
C GLU A 288 25.63 1.84 14.20
N LYS A 289 26.64 1.04 14.56
CA LYS A 289 28.05 1.46 14.52
C LYS A 289 28.47 1.96 13.13
N HIS A 290 28.12 1.24 12.06
CA HIS A 290 28.47 1.64 10.70
C HIS A 290 27.68 2.88 10.24
N ILE A 291 26.41 3.00 10.65
CA ILE A 291 25.60 4.21 10.41
C ILE A 291 26.26 5.42 11.08
N LEU A 292 26.60 5.32 12.36
CA LEU A 292 27.23 6.41 13.11
C LEU A 292 28.59 6.80 12.53
N LYS A 293 29.37 5.81 12.05
CA LYS A 293 30.62 6.05 11.34
C LYS A 293 30.39 6.83 10.04
N CYS A 294 29.45 6.41 9.20
CA CYS A 294 29.14 7.14 7.96
C CYS A 294 28.59 8.55 8.23
N LEU A 295 27.76 8.72 9.26
CA LEU A 295 27.30 10.05 9.69
C LEU A 295 28.48 10.97 10.06
N ALA A 296 29.46 10.44 10.79
CA ALA A 296 30.68 11.17 11.16
C ALA A 296 31.56 11.51 9.96
N GLU A 297 31.64 10.63 8.95
CA GLU A 297 32.41 10.88 7.73
C GLU A 297 31.72 11.87 6.79
N GLU A 298 30.39 11.88 6.73
CA GLU A 298 29.62 12.76 5.84
C GLU A 298 29.41 14.17 6.39
N GLU A 299 29.50 14.35 7.71
CA GLU A 299 29.33 15.62 8.43
C GLU A 299 28.05 16.40 8.05
N ASN A 300 26.98 15.67 7.67
CA ASN A 300 25.74 16.26 7.20
C ASN A 300 24.74 16.46 8.34
N PHE A 301 24.54 17.72 8.75
CA PHE A 301 23.66 18.09 9.87
C PHE A 301 22.23 17.56 9.73
N GLU A 302 21.63 17.61 8.53
CA GLU A 302 20.28 17.12 8.32
C GLU A 302 20.17 15.60 8.48
N LYS A 303 21.21 14.86 8.09
CA LYS A 303 21.26 13.41 8.32
C LYS A 303 21.40 13.06 9.80
N TYR A 304 22.20 13.82 10.55
CA TYR A 304 22.27 13.70 12.01
C TYR A 304 20.93 13.97 12.68
N LYS A 305 20.28 15.08 12.31
CA LYS A 305 18.95 15.44 12.80
C LYS A 305 17.93 14.34 12.49
N LEU A 306 17.94 13.78 11.28
CA LEU A 306 17.08 12.66 10.91
C LEU A 306 17.37 11.40 11.73
N TYR A 307 18.63 11.08 11.99
CA TYR A 307 19.02 9.94 12.83
C TYR A 307 18.50 10.08 14.27
N ILE A 308 18.64 11.27 14.87
CA ILE A 308 18.21 11.54 16.26
C ILE A 308 16.69 11.56 16.37
N LEU A 309 16.01 12.28 15.47
CA LEU A 309 14.56 12.49 15.55
C LEU A 309 13.75 11.31 14.98
N ASN A 310 14.28 10.60 13.98
CA ASN A 310 13.62 9.47 13.33
C ASN A 310 14.62 8.37 12.92
N PRO A 311 15.20 7.65 13.90
CA PRO A 311 16.23 6.64 13.65
C PRO A 311 15.75 5.51 12.74
N ARG A 312 14.47 5.12 12.82
CA ARG A 312 13.92 4.07 11.95
C ARG A 312 13.98 4.47 10.47
N LYS A 313 13.60 5.71 10.15
CA LYS A 313 13.66 6.23 8.78
C LYS A 313 15.12 6.32 8.31
N HIS A 314 16.03 6.77 9.17
CA HIS A 314 17.45 6.84 8.84
C HIS A 314 18.05 5.45 8.55
N PHE A 315 17.82 4.46 9.40
CA PHE A 315 18.27 3.08 9.19
C PHE A 315 17.76 2.51 7.87
N ARG A 316 16.47 2.74 7.56
CA ARG A 316 15.87 2.29 6.30
C ARG A 316 16.59 2.89 5.10
N ASN A 317 16.82 4.20 5.09
CA ASN A 317 17.52 4.88 4.01
C ASN A 317 18.93 4.31 3.82
N PHE A 318 19.69 4.16 4.90
CA PHE A 318 21.05 3.61 4.87
C PHE A 318 21.07 2.18 4.29
N ILE A 319 20.19 1.29 4.76
CA ILE A 319 20.08 -0.08 4.24
C ILE A 319 19.76 -0.05 2.74
N THR A 320 18.77 0.76 2.32
CA THR A 320 18.36 0.88 0.92
C THR A 320 19.52 1.36 0.04
N GLU A 321 20.25 2.39 0.44
CA GLU A 321 21.41 2.90 -0.31
C GLU A 321 22.50 1.84 -0.49
N LYS A 322 22.88 1.18 0.61
CA LYS A 322 23.92 0.14 0.61
C LYS A 322 23.53 -1.10 -0.20
N VAL A 323 22.29 -1.57 -0.08
CA VAL A 323 21.77 -2.70 -0.87
C VAL A 323 21.71 -2.36 -2.36
N ASN A 324 21.21 -1.17 -2.73
CA ASN A 324 21.15 -0.75 -4.14
C ASN A 324 22.55 -0.64 -4.75
N LYS A 325 23.52 -0.09 -4.00
CA LYS A 325 24.92 -0.04 -4.42
C LYS A 325 25.47 -1.44 -4.66
N TYR A 326 25.28 -2.37 -3.71
CA TYR A 326 25.72 -3.75 -3.85
C TYR A 326 25.14 -4.44 -5.09
N ILE A 327 23.82 -4.31 -5.33
CA ILE A 327 23.16 -4.91 -6.50
C ILE A 327 23.74 -4.37 -7.80
N THR A 328 23.97 -3.05 -7.87
CA THR A 328 24.50 -2.39 -9.06
C THR A 328 25.93 -2.87 -9.36
N GLU A 329 26.78 -2.94 -8.33
CA GLU A 329 28.18 -3.37 -8.45
C GLU A 329 28.32 -4.88 -8.69
N ASN A 330 27.35 -5.71 -8.28
CA ASN A 330 27.39 -7.17 -8.36
C ASN A 330 26.34 -7.76 -9.31
N THR A 331 25.99 -7.05 -10.38
CA THR A 331 24.90 -7.42 -11.31
C THR A 331 25.00 -8.87 -11.80
N THR A 332 26.20 -9.33 -12.19
CA THR A 332 26.42 -10.71 -12.67
C THR A 332 26.08 -11.76 -11.61
N THR A 333 26.47 -11.52 -10.36
CA THR A 333 26.17 -12.42 -9.23
C THR A 333 24.68 -12.49 -8.98
N VAL A 334 23.99 -11.35 -8.98
CA VAL A 334 22.53 -11.28 -8.81
C VAL A 334 21.81 -12.04 -9.93
N LEU A 335 22.24 -11.87 -11.19
CA LEU A 335 21.68 -12.60 -12.33
C LEU A 335 21.90 -14.12 -12.22
N ASN A 336 23.05 -14.56 -11.74
CA ASN A 336 23.34 -15.98 -11.55
C ASN A 336 22.48 -16.59 -10.42
N LEU A 337 22.25 -15.88 -9.32
CA LEU A 337 21.31 -16.30 -8.27
C LEU A 337 19.89 -16.46 -8.83
N PHE A 338 19.45 -15.52 -9.68
CA PHE A 338 18.14 -15.62 -10.32
C PHE A 338 18.04 -16.81 -11.27
N LYS A 339 19.05 -17.03 -12.13
CA LYS A 339 19.09 -18.19 -13.04
C LYS A 339 19.07 -19.51 -12.28
N GLY A 340 19.84 -19.62 -11.19
CA GLY A 340 19.84 -20.80 -10.32
C GLY A 340 18.48 -21.05 -9.66
N SER A 341 17.84 -19.98 -9.18
CA SER A 341 16.48 -20.05 -8.61
C SER A 341 15.44 -20.49 -9.62
N LEU A 342 15.55 -20.03 -10.87
CA LEU A 342 14.66 -20.42 -11.96
C LEU A 342 14.84 -21.90 -12.33
N HIS A 343 16.09 -22.37 -12.45
CA HIS A 343 16.38 -23.77 -12.76
C HIS A 343 15.80 -24.73 -11.72
N HIS A 344 15.92 -24.39 -10.43
CA HIS A 344 15.35 -25.18 -9.34
C HIS A 344 13.80 -25.24 -9.37
N LYS A 345 13.13 -24.26 -9.98
CA LYS A 345 11.66 -24.25 -10.08
C LYS A 345 11.12 -24.93 -11.34
N LEU A 346 11.98 -25.21 -12.31
CA LEU A 346 11.63 -25.89 -13.56
C LEU A 346 11.88 -27.41 -13.50
N GLN A 347 12.64 -27.88 -12.50
CA GLN A 347 12.76 -29.30 -12.12
C GLN A 347 11.63 -29.67 -11.16
#